data_AF-A0AAE1G0N3-F1
#
_entry.id   AF-A0AAE1G0N3-F1
#
_cell.length_a   1.000
_cell.length_b   1.000
_cell.length_c   1.000
_cell.angle_alpha   90.00
_cell.angle_beta   90.00
_cell.angle_gamma   90.00
#
_symmetry.space_group_name_H-M   'P 1'
#
loop_
_entity.id
_entity.type
_entity.pdbx_description
1 polymer ?
#
loop_
_entity_poly.entity_id
_entity_poly.type
_entity_poly.pdbx_seq_one_letter_code
_entity_poly.pdbx_strand_id
1 'polypeptide(L)'
;MRRCRPNKLTVKTTPPRWLRQDWSGVTCRYDTRRNRAVERRGQSVVRYAGRRELPDSLKVLFRTVAMMVPDYVLIAKISLFSMGFVQADSLACKIIDTYRLCSEQLSLQHHYDYGMRAVKAVLLAANNLRLLLPNLPESQIILKAIQDVNLPKFVAQDVELFEGIVKDLFPSESSSIQPDSVLEVAIRKTLAENNLQEVPWFRNKMLQLYNMVLVRHGVMVVGEPLSGKTQIYQTLAAALQQKGRQRRLGMFKAITKGVSSVPLCCFWEW
;
A
#
# COMPACT_ATOMS: atom_id res chain seq x y z
N MET A 1 -14.51 -33.81 -31.32
CA MET A 1 -14.03 -33.27 -30.03
C MET A 1 -15.19 -32.66 -29.25
N ARG A 2 -15.67 -33.35 -28.21
CA ARG A 2 -16.80 -32.91 -27.37
C ARG A 2 -16.28 -31.86 -26.38
N ARG A 3 -16.87 -30.66 -26.38
CA ARG A 3 -16.57 -29.59 -25.40
C ARG A 3 -16.92 -30.08 -24.00
N CYS A 4 -15.94 -30.16 -23.11
CA CYS A 4 -16.17 -30.32 -21.68
C CYS A 4 -16.92 -29.08 -21.15
N ARG A 5 -18.15 -29.26 -20.65
CA ARG A 5 -18.83 -28.24 -19.84
C ARG A 5 -18.10 -28.14 -18.48
N PRO A 6 -17.89 -26.94 -17.92
CA PRO A 6 -17.42 -26.84 -16.55
C PRO A 6 -18.53 -27.37 -15.63
N ASN A 7 -18.22 -28.42 -14.87
CA ASN A 7 -19.05 -28.86 -13.76
C ASN A 7 -19.13 -27.71 -12.75
N LYS A 8 -20.23 -26.95 -12.77
CA LYS A 8 -20.61 -26.10 -11.65
C LYS A 8 -20.81 -27.02 -10.46
N LEU A 9 -19.86 -27.04 -9.54
CA LEU A 9 -20.10 -27.44 -8.16
C LEU A 9 -21.15 -26.46 -7.60
N THR A 10 -22.43 -26.77 -7.83
CA THR A 10 -23.53 -26.12 -7.15
C THR A 10 -23.45 -26.57 -5.70
N VAL A 11 -22.87 -25.71 -4.86
CA VAL A 11 -23.08 -25.81 -3.41
C VAL A 11 -24.59 -25.84 -3.23
N LYS A 12 -25.14 -26.98 -2.78
CA LYS A 12 -26.56 -27.13 -2.47
C LYS A 12 -26.89 -26.17 -1.34
N THR A 13 -27.22 -24.93 -1.66
CA THR A 13 -27.75 -23.98 -0.69
C THR A 13 -29.16 -24.44 -0.35
N THR A 14 -29.37 -24.95 0.86
CA THR A 14 -30.71 -25.12 1.45
C THR A 14 -31.56 -23.85 1.28
N PRO A 15 -32.90 -23.90 1.22
CA PRO A 15 -33.68 -22.67 1.19
C PRO A 15 -33.47 -21.87 2.50
N PRO A 16 -33.39 -20.53 2.45
CA PRO A 16 -33.20 -19.72 3.65
C PRO A 16 -34.39 -19.88 4.61
N ARG A 17 -34.11 -20.31 5.84
CA ARG A 17 -35.12 -20.42 6.88
C ARG A 17 -35.18 -19.10 7.64
N TRP A 18 -36.28 -18.37 7.47
CA TRP A 18 -36.55 -17.11 8.14
C TRP A 18 -37.11 -17.36 9.53
N LEU A 19 -36.45 -16.81 10.54
CA LEU A 19 -36.94 -16.80 11.92
C LEU A 19 -37.39 -15.38 12.27
N ARG A 20 -38.40 -15.26 13.13
CA ARG A 20 -38.82 -13.98 13.71
C ARG A 20 -38.16 -13.81 15.07
N GLN A 21 -37.60 -12.63 15.32
CA GLN A 21 -37.08 -12.25 16.62
C GLN A 21 -37.36 -10.79 16.88
N ASP A 22 -37.81 -10.49 18.09
CA ASP A 22 -38.05 -9.12 18.53
C ASP A 22 -36.73 -8.48 18.92
N TRP A 23 -36.51 -7.28 18.38
CA TRP A 23 -35.33 -6.48 18.68
C TRP A 23 -35.75 -5.02 18.83
N SER A 24 -35.45 -4.42 19.98
CA SER A 24 -35.83 -3.03 20.31
C SER A 24 -37.31 -2.71 20.05
N GLY A 25 -38.22 -3.65 20.36
CA GLY A 25 -39.66 -3.48 20.17
C GLY A 25 -40.17 -3.71 18.75
N VAL A 26 -39.31 -4.12 17.80
CA VAL A 26 -39.69 -4.43 16.42
C VAL A 26 -39.45 -5.90 16.10
N THR A 27 -40.47 -6.59 15.60
CA THR A 27 -40.35 -7.98 15.13
C THR A 27 -39.61 -8.02 13.80
N CYS A 28 -38.32 -8.35 13.85
CA CYS A 28 -37.48 -8.51 12.67
C CYS A 28 -37.52 -9.96 12.17
N ARG A 29 -37.60 -10.16 10.86
CA ARG A 29 -37.27 -11.46 10.24
C ARG A 29 -35.78 -11.51 9.97
N TYR A 30 -35.10 -12.54 10.43
CA TYR A 30 -33.67 -12.73 10.19
C TYR A 30 -33.38 -14.07 9.51
N ASP A 31 -32.33 -14.04 8.69
CA ASP A 31 -31.80 -15.21 8.01
C ASP A 31 -30.89 -16.00 8.98
N THR A 32 -31.11 -17.31 9.05
CA THR A 32 -30.34 -18.26 9.86
C THR A 32 -28.90 -18.42 9.39
N ARG A 33 -28.54 -17.96 8.19
CA ARG A 33 -27.16 -17.96 7.67
C ARG A 33 -26.32 -16.77 8.08
N ARG A 34 -26.91 -15.80 8.78
CA ARG A 34 -26.25 -14.54 9.10
C ARG A 34 -25.20 -14.75 10.19
N ASN A 35 -23.94 -14.70 9.81
CA ASN A 35 -22.81 -14.73 10.74
C ASN A 35 -22.29 -13.33 11.03
N ARG A 36 -21.75 -13.13 12.23
CA ARG A 36 -21.04 -11.91 12.63
C ARG A 36 -19.63 -12.27 13.06
N ALA A 37 -18.66 -11.54 12.54
CA ALA A 37 -17.27 -11.60 12.96
C ALA A 37 -16.83 -10.20 13.37
N VAL A 38 -15.94 -10.12 14.36
CA VAL A 38 -15.36 -8.87 14.84
C VAL A 38 -13.85 -9.01 14.78
N GLU A 39 -13.22 -8.19 13.94
CA GLU A 39 -11.76 -8.11 13.89
C GLU A 39 -11.29 -6.99 14.83
N ARG A 40 -10.42 -7.35 15.78
CA ARG A 40 -9.74 -6.40 16.67
C ARG A 40 -8.27 -6.79 16.74
N ARG A 41 -7.38 -5.80 16.74
CA ARG A 41 -5.99 -6.06 17.13
C ARG A 41 -5.95 -6.17 18.65
N GLY A 42 -5.27 -7.19 19.15
CA GLY A 42 -5.00 -7.32 20.59
C GLY A 42 -4.32 -6.06 21.11
N GLN A 43 -4.68 -5.64 22.32
CA GLN A 43 -3.86 -4.70 23.07
C GLN A 43 -2.63 -5.45 23.53
N SER A 44 -1.55 -5.38 22.76
CA SER A 44 -0.23 -5.68 23.30
C SER A 44 0.21 -4.53 24.22
N VAL A 45 1.29 -4.76 24.97
CA VAL A 45 1.91 -3.88 25.99
C VAL A 45 2.03 -2.40 25.56
N VAL A 46 2.04 -2.13 24.25
CA VAL A 46 1.95 -0.78 23.67
C VAL A 46 0.49 -0.47 23.34
N ARG A 47 -0.17 0.36 24.17
CA ARG A 47 -1.55 0.83 23.91
C ARG A 47 -1.64 1.47 22.52
N TYR A 48 -2.33 0.82 21.59
CA TYR A 48 -2.88 1.50 20.42
C TYR A 48 -3.87 2.56 20.92
N ALA A 49 -3.45 3.83 20.85
CA ALA A 49 -4.18 4.96 21.42
C ALA A 49 -5.61 5.06 20.88
N GLY A 50 -6.55 5.42 21.76
CA GLY A 50 -7.96 5.67 21.40
C GLY A 50 -8.88 4.45 21.36
N ARG A 51 -8.43 3.26 21.79
CA ARG A 51 -9.29 2.06 21.88
C ARG A 51 -9.73 1.78 23.31
N ARG A 52 -11.00 1.41 23.47
CA ARG A 52 -11.56 0.89 24.73
C ARG A 52 -11.57 -0.63 24.71
N GLU A 53 -11.28 -1.22 25.87
CA GLU A 53 -11.37 -2.65 26.08
C GLU A 53 -12.80 -3.15 25.83
N LEU A 54 -12.90 -4.35 25.26
CA LEU A 54 -14.20 -5.01 25.15
C LEU A 54 -14.59 -5.52 26.55
N PRO A 55 -15.81 -5.27 27.05
CA PRO A 55 -16.30 -5.89 28.27
C PRO A 55 -16.23 -7.42 28.19
N ASP A 56 -15.88 -8.07 29.31
CA ASP A 56 -15.68 -9.52 29.33
C ASP A 56 -16.96 -10.31 29.03
N SER A 57 -18.12 -9.77 29.42
CA SER A 57 -19.44 -10.35 29.07
C SER A 57 -19.64 -10.50 27.55
N LEU A 58 -19.09 -9.57 26.76
CA LEU A 58 -19.14 -9.64 25.30
C LEU A 58 -18.05 -10.53 24.72
N LYS A 59 -16.89 -10.65 25.38
CA LYS A 59 -15.81 -11.55 24.92
C LYS A 59 -16.26 -13.00 24.91
N VAL A 60 -17.06 -13.43 25.91
CA VAL A 60 -17.58 -14.80 26.02
C VAL A 60 -18.45 -15.21 24.83
N LEU A 61 -19.10 -14.25 24.16
CA LEU A 61 -19.96 -14.51 23.00
C LEU A 61 -19.17 -14.84 21.71
N PHE A 62 -17.86 -14.62 21.71
CA PHE A 62 -17.01 -14.83 20.53
C PHE A 62 -16.03 -15.98 20.74
N ARG A 63 -15.74 -16.71 19.66
CA ARG A 63 -14.58 -17.60 19.60
C ARG A 63 -13.37 -16.80 19.17
N THR A 64 -12.31 -16.82 19.97
CA THR A 64 -11.07 -16.11 19.67
C THR A 64 -10.23 -16.91 18.67
N VAL A 65 -9.63 -16.21 17.71
CA VAL A 65 -8.66 -16.76 16.76
C VAL A 65 -7.39 -15.92 16.83
N ALA A 66 -6.25 -16.59 17.01
CA ALA A 66 -4.95 -15.91 17.05
C ALA A 66 -4.37 -15.78 15.63
N MET A 67 -4.17 -14.55 15.18
CA MET A 67 -3.59 -14.22 13.86
C MET A 67 -2.33 -13.37 14.08
N MET A 68 -1.28 -13.97 14.66
CA MET A 68 -0.10 -13.23 15.14
C MET A 68 0.92 -12.94 14.06
N VAL A 69 1.41 -13.97 13.35
CA VAL A 69 2.48 -13.84 12.35
C VAL A 69 2.13 -14.69 11.13
N PRO A 70 1.98 -14.07 9.94
CA PRO A 70 1.79 -14.82 8.71
C PRO A 70 3.12 -15.35 8.16
N ASP A 71 3.06 -16.36 7.30
CA ASP A 71 4.22 -16.80 6.52
C ASP A 71 4.44 -15.84 5.33
N TYR A 72 5.42 -14.95 5.46
CA TYR A 72 5.75 -13.95 4.46
C TYR A 72 6.25 -14.60 3.16
N VAL A 73 7.07 -15.66 3.26
CA VAL A 73 7.79 -16.28 2.12
C VAL A 73 6.81 -16.98 1.22
N LEU A 74 5.94 -17.81 1.81
CA LEU A 74 4.92 -18.52 1.06
C LEU A 74 3.96 -17.56 0.35
N ILE A 75 3.54 -16.48 1.02
CA ILE A 75 2.63 -15.48 0.43
C ILE A 75 3.30 -14.75 -0.73
N ALA A 76 4.55 -14.29 -0.56
CA ALA A 76 5.28 -13.60 -1.61
C ALA A 76 5.52 -14.50 -2.82
N LYS A 77 5.94 -15.74 -2.59
CA LYS A 77 6.15 -16.77 -3.62
C LYS A 77 4.91 -17.02 -4.47
N ILE A 78 3.77 -17.30 -3.82
CA ILE A 78 2.49 -17.54 -4.53
C ILE A 78 2.05 -16.29 -5.31
N SER A 79 2.23 -15.10 -4.72
CA SER A 79 1.90 -13.84 -5.37
C SER A 79 2.72 -13.61 -6.63
N LEU A 80 4.05 -13.82 -6.57
CA LEU A 80 4.93 -13.67 -7.72
C LEU A 80 4.61 -14.70 -8.82
N PHE A 81 4.33 -15.96 -8.46
CA PHE A 81 3.87 -16.94 -9.45
C PHE A 81 2.57 -16.51 -10.13
N SER A 82 1.61 -15.96 -9.39
CA SER A 82 0.36 -15.47 -9.96
C SER A 82 0.54 -14.29 -10.93
N MET A 83 1.65 -13.55 -10.78
CA MET A 83 2.04 -12.44 -11.66
C MET A 83 2.87 -12.88 -12.86
N GLY A 84 3.20 -14.18 -12.99
CA GLY A 84 3.93 -14.74 -14.12
C GLY A 84 5.46 -14.65 -14.00
N PHE A 85 6.00 -14.54 -12.79
CA PHE A 85 7.44 -14.66 -12.54
C PHE A 85 7.88 -16.14 -12.58
N VAL A 86 8.97 -16.42 -13.29
CA VAL A 86 9.55 -17.77 -13.40
C VAL A 86 10.46 -18.06 -12.20
N GLN A 87 11.25 -17.07 -11.76
CA GLN A 87 12.21 -17.21 -10.66
C GLN A 87 11.64 -16.80 -9.29
N ALA A 88 10.31 -16.89 -9.13
CA ALA A 88 9.56 -16.43 -7.96
C ALA A 88 10.09 -16.93 -6.61
N ASP A 89 10.58 -18.18 -6.56
CA ASP A 89 11.10 -18.80 -5.33
C ASP A 89 12.30 -18.03 -4.75
N SER A 90 13.32 -17.82 -5.59
CA SER A 90 14.54 -17.12 -5.19
C SER A 90 14.27 -15.64 -4.87
N LEU A 91 13.40 -15.00 -5.66
CA LEU A 91 13.07 -13.59 -5.52
C LEU A 91 12.23 -13.31 -4.26
N ALA A 92 11.30 -14.21 -3.91
CA ALA A 92 10.50 -14.09 -2.71
C ALA A 92 11.37 -14.10 -1.44
N CYS A 93 12.33 -15.02 -1.35
CA CYS A 93 13.29 -15.07 -0.23
C CYS A 93 14.07 -13.75 -0.15
N LYS A 94 14.65 -13.28 -1.25
CA LYS A 94 15.40 -12.01 -1.28
C LYS A 94 14.58 -10.81 -0.81
N ILE A 95 13.32 -10.68 -1.23
CA ILE A 95 12.44 -9.58 -0.79
C ILE A 95 12.30 -9.58 0.74
N ILE A 96 12.09 -10.75 1.32
CA ILE A 96 11.82 -10.89 2.75
C ILE A 96 13.09 -10.76 3.56
N ASP A 97 14.20 -11.34 3.10
CA ASP A 97 15.51 -11.17 3.70
C ASP A 97 15.93 -9.70 3.70
N THR A 98 15.63 -8.95 2.62
CA THR A 98 15.84 -7.50 2.59
C THR A 98 15.08 -6.81 3.73
N TYR A 99 13.79 -7.13 3.91
CA TYR A 99 12.97 -6.52 4.96
C TYR A 99 13.37 -6.94 6.37
N ARG A 100 13.80 -8.19 6.53
CA ARG A 100 14.33 -8.72 7.79
C ARG A 100 15.62 -8.00 8.17
N LEU A 101 16.61 -7.97 7.28
CA LEU A 101 17.87 -7.26 7.50
C LEU A 101 17.63 -5.77 7.74
N CYS A 102 16.70 -5.15 7.01
CA CYS A 102 16.35 -3.76 7.25
C CYS A 102 15.80 -3.52 8.66
N SER A 103 14.95 -4.44 9.16
CA SER A 103 14.39 -4.31 10.52
C SER A 103 15.42 -4.54 11.63
N GLU A 104 16.47 -5.33 11.34
CA GLU A 104 17.53 -5.67 12.29
C GLU A 104 18.68 -4.63 12.28
N GLN A 105 18.95 -3.99 11.13
CA GLN A 105 20.15 -3.15 10.94
C GLN A 105 19.88 -1.64 10.86
N LEU A 106 18.68 -1.20 10.42
CA LEU A 106 18.38 0.24 10.31
C LEU A 106 18.00 0.85 11.66
N SER A 107 18.07 2.18 11.72
CA SER A 107 17.62 2.93 12.89
C SER A 107 16.12 2.74 13.19
N LEU A 108 15.76 2.76 14.48
CA LEU A 108 14.37 2.61 14.94
C LEU A 108 13.60 3.91 14.72
N GLN A 109 12.90 4.03 13.60
CA GLN A 109 12.03 5.17 13.29
C GLN A 109 10.54 4.81 13.39
N HIS A 110 9.72 5.72 13.94
CA HIS A 110 8.29 5.49 14.12
C HIS A 110 7.49 5.33 12.81
N HIS A 111 7.98 5.90 11.70
CA HIS A 111 7.32 5.84 10.40
C HIS A 111 7.78 4.65 9.54
N TYR A 112 8.73 3.84 10.01
CA TYR A 112 9.15 2.63 9.30
C TYR A 112 8.10 1.52 9.45
N ASP A 113 7.84 0.84 8.34
CA ASP A 113 6.91 -0.30 8.26
C ASP A 113 7.60 -1.41 7.47
N TYR A 114 7.93 -2.48 8.18
CA TYR A 114 8.54 -3.70 7.64
C TYR A 114 7.56 -4.89 7.66
N GLY A 115 6.28 -4.64 7.93
CA GLY A 115 5.26 -5.70 7.97
C GLY A 115 4.75 -6.12 6.59
N MET A 116 3.73 -7.01 6.57
CA MET A 116 3.12 -7.52 5.33
C MET A 116 2.58 -6.43 4.40
N ARG A 117 2.25 -5.25 4.94
CA ARG A 117 1.79 -4.10 4.14
C ARG A 117 2.90 -3.52 3.28
N ALA A 118 4.14 -3.53 3.76
CA ALA A 118 5.30 -3.12 2.98
C ALA A 118 5.60 -4.13 1.88
N VAL A 119 5.63 -5.42 2.23
CA VAL A 119 5.84 -6.52 1.27
C VAL A 119 4.80 -6.49 0.16
N LYS A 120 3.51 -6.33 0.48
CA LYS A 120 2.43 -6.22 -0.52
C LYS A 120 2.62 -5.02 -1.45
N ALA A 121 3.12 -3.90 -0.95
CA ALA A 121 3.38 -2.72 -1.77
C ALA A 121 4.51 -2.98 -2.78
N VAL A 122 5.57 -3.69 -2.38
CA VAL A 122 6.65 -4.10 -3.30
C VAL A 122 6.12 -5.06 -4.36
N LEU A 123 5.33 -6.06 -3.98
CA LEU A 123 4.75 -7.02 -4.94
C LEU A 123 3.84 -6.33 -5.98
N LEU A 124 3.03 -5.35 -5.55
CA LEU A 124 2.20 -4.55 -6.46
C LEU A 124 3.06 -3.68 -7.41
N ALA A 125 4.11 -3.04 -6.88
CA ALA A 125 5.04 -2.25 -7.68
C ALA A 125 5.78 -3.11 -8.71
N ALA A 126 6.25 -4.29 -8.30
CA ALA A 126 6.90 -5.27 -9.16
C ALA A 126 5.98 -5.72 -10.30
N ASN A 127 4.71 -5.99 -10.01
CA ASN A 127 3.73 -6.36 -11.03
C ASN A 127 3.54 -5.23 -12.07
N ASN A 128 3.39 -3.98 -11.60
CA ASN A 128 3.25 -2.84 -12.51
C ASN A 128 4.49 -2.66 -13.40
N LEU A 129 5.69 -2.79 -12.82
CA LEU A 129 6.94 -2.70 -13.57
C LEU A 129 7.10 -3.85 -14.57
N ARG A 130 6.67 -5.07 -14.22
CA ARG A 130 6.68 -6.23 -15.10
C ARG A 130 5.81 -6.02 -16.35
N LEU A 131 4.65 -5.38 -16.18
CA LEU A 131 3.75 -5.05 -17.29
C LEU A 131 4.33 -3.97 -18.21
N LEU A 132 5.06 -3.00 -17.65
CA LEU A 132 5.69 -1.93 -18.42
C LEU A 132 6.95 -2.41 -19.17
N LEU A 133 7.74 -3.27 -18.54
CA LEU A 133 9.07 -3.67 -19.01
C LEU A 133 9.20 -5.21 -19.02
N PRO A 134 8.54 -5.92 -19.95
CA PRO A 134 8.55 -7.39 -19.99
C PRO A 134 9.90 -7.99 -20.43
N ASN A 135 10.78 -7.20 -21.05
CA ASN A 135 12.07 -7.68 -21.57
C ASN A 135 13.20 -7.65 -20.53
N LEU A 136 13.01 -6.96 -19.41
CA LEU A 136 14.03 -6.87 -18.36
C LEU A 136 14.09 -8.15 -17.53
N PRO A 137 15.28 -8.51 -16.99
CA PRO A 137 15.40 -9.64 -16.10
C PRO A 137 14.57 -9.41 -14.83
N GLU A 138 13.90 -10.48 -14.37
CA GLU A 138 12.95 -10.44 -13.27
C GLU A 138 13.54 -9.87 -11.98
N SER A 139 14.81 -10.18 -11.71
CA SER A 139 15.51 -9.73 -10.53
C SER A 139 15.72 -8.21 -10.50
N GLN A 140 16.07 -7.59 -11.62
CA GLN A 140 16.20 -6.13 -11.72
C GLN A 140 14.85 -5.42 -11.52
N ILE A 141 13.76 -6.04 -11.96
CA ILE A 141 12.40 -5.52 -11.74
C ILE A 141 12.08 -5.50 -10.24
N ILE A 142 12.41 -6.59 -9.53
CA ILE A 142 12.23 -6.68 -8.08
C ILE A 142 13.12 -5.67 -7.35
N LEU A 143 14.40 -5.59 -7.71
CA LEU A 143 15.34 -4.62 -7.16
C LEU A 143 14.79 -3.19 -7.26
N LYS A 144 14.32 -2.80 -8.44
CA LYS A 144 13.70 -1.49 -8.68
C LYS A 144 12.45 -1.28 -7.83
N ALA A 145 11.57 -2.28 -7.74
CA ALA A 145 10.37 -2.20 -6.93
C ALA A 145 10.67 -1.99 -5.44
N ILE A 146 11.69 -2.68 -4.91
CA ILE A 146 12.14 -2.53 -3.52
C ILE A 146 12.68 -1.10 -3.30
N GLN A 147 13.52 -0.59 -4.21
CA GLN A 147 14.08 0.76 -4.12
C GLN A 147 12.98 1.83 -4.17
N ASP A 148 12.07 1.77 -5.14
CA ASP A 148 11.02 2.78 -5.32
C ASP A 148 10.06 2.89 -4.12
N VAL A 149 9.77 1.76 -3.46
CA VAL A 149 8.87 1.72 -2.30
C VAL A 149 9.54 2.18 -1.01
N ASN A 150 10.85 1.97 -0.85
CA ASN A 150 11.54 2.16 0.44
C ASN A 150 12.43 3.41 0.49
N LEU A 151 13.13 3.76 -0.60
CA LEU A 151 13.96 4.96 -0.68
C LEU A 151 13.25 6.27 -0.25
N PRO A 152 11.97 6.53 -0.57
CA PRO A 152 11.30 7.75 -0.10
C PRO A 152 11.07 7.81 1.42
N LYS A 153 11.13 6.67 2.12
CA LYS A 153 10.85 6.59 3.56
C LYS A 153 12.09 6.81 4.40
N PHE A 154 13.26 6.45 3.89
CA PHE A 154 14.50 6.41 4.67
C PHE A 154 15.09 7.79 4.92
N VAL A 155 15.73 7.93 6.08
CA VAL A 155 16.59 9.05 6.43
C VAL A 155 17.92 8.89 5.70
N ALA A 156 18.61 9.99 5.38
CA ALA A 156 19.85 9.97 4.58
C ALA A 156 20.91 8.98 5.08
N GLN A 157 21.09 8.86 6.40
CA GLN A 157 22.03 7.91 7.03
C GLN A 157 21.66 6.44 6.78
N ASP A 158 20.36 6.13 6.82
CA ASP A 158 19.86 4.77 6.60
C ASP A 158 19.85 4.38 5.11
N VAL A 159 19.89 5.36 4.19
CA VAL A 159 19.94 5.09 2.75
C VAL A 159 21.22 4.35 2.38
N GLU A 160 22.37 4.77 2.92
CA GLU A 160 23.67 4.13 2.64
C GLU A 160 23.71 2.68 3.17
N LEU A 161 23.18 2.45 4.38
CA LEU A 161 23.05 1.11 4.95
C LEU A 161 22.14 0.22 4.09
N PHE A 162 21.01 0.76 3.65
CA PHE A 162 20.08 0.05 2.79
C PHE A 162 20.70 -0.31 1.43
N GLU A 163 21.45 0.59 0.81
CA GLU A 163 22.18 0.31 -0.43
C GLU A 163 23.23 -0.80 -0.24
N GLY A 164 23.88 -0.85 0.94
CA GLY A 164 24.76 -1.94 1.32
C GLY A 164 24.05 -3.30 1.38
N ILE A 165 22.90 -3.38 2.07
CA ILE A 165 22.07 -4.59 2.16
C ILE A 165 21.61 -5.05 0.78
N VAL A 166 21.16 -4.10 -0.05
CA VAL A 166 20.67 -4.39 -1.40
C VAL A 166 21.80 -4.92 -2.29
N LYS A 167 22.99 -4.35 -2.21
CA LYS A 167 24.17 -4.80 -2.98
C LYS A 167 24.61 -6.20 -2.60
N ASP A 168 24.48 -6.58 -1.33
CA ASP A 168 24.78 -7.94 -0.84
C ASP A 168 23.78 -8.99 -1.38
N LEU A 169 22.48 -8.66 -1.38
CA LEU A 169 21.42 -9.56 -1.87
C LEU A 169 21.32 -9.62 -3.41
N PHE A 170 21.74 -8.56 -4.11
CA PHE A 170 21.68 -8.40 -5.56
C PHE A 170 23.05 -7.97 -6.15
N PRO A 171 24.08 -8.84 -6.11
CA PRO A 171 25.45 -8.46 -6.49
C PRO A 171 25.64 -8.21 -7.99
N SER A 172 24.79 -8.81 -8.85
CA SER A 172 24.97 -8.80 -10.32
C SER A 172 24.14 -7.74 -11.05
N GLU A 173 23.47 -6.84 -10.34
CA GLU A 173 22.41 -6.00 -10.92
C GLU A 173 22.66 -4.51 -10.68
N SER A 174 22.90 -3.77 -11.76
CA SER A 174 22.82 -2.31 -11.74
C SER A 174 21.38 -1.88 -12.05
N SER A 175 20.78 -1.10 -11.15
CA SER A 175 19.43 -0.55 -11.32
C SER A 175 19.43 0.59 -12.34
N SER A 176 19.51 0.28 -13.64
CA SER A 176 19.54 1.29 -14.72
C SER A 176 18.19 1.52 -15.40
N ILE A 177 17.08 1.43 -14.66
CA ILE A 177 15.76 1.77 -15.21
C ILE A 177 15.60 3.28 -15.16
N GLN A 178 15.65 3.92 -16.34
CA GLN A 178 15.51 5.36 -16.45
C GLN A 178 14.08 5.82 -16.09
N PRO A 179 13.94 6.98 -15.43
CA PRO A 179 12.64 7.55 -15.13
C PRO A 179 11.87 7.94 -16.40
N ASP A 180 10.56 8.05 -16.24
CA ASP A 180 9.60 8.37 -17.30
C ASP A 180 9.87 9.79 -17.84
N SER A 181 10.57 9.89 -18.99
CA SER A 181 11.10 11.16 -19.53
C SER A 181 10.01 12.21 -19.78
N VAL A 182 8.80 11.77 -20.14
CA VAL A 182 7.64 12.65 -20.38
C VAL A 182 7.21 13.38 -19.11
N LEU A 183 7.24 12.70 -17.96
CA LEU A 183 6.84 13.30 -16.69
C LEU A 183 7.85 14.36 -16.24
N GLU A 184 9.14 14.09 -16.41
CA GLU A 184 10.19 15.07 -16.06
C GLU A 184 10.08 16.36 -16.87
N VAL A 185 9.79 16.26 -18.17
CA VAL A 185 9.57 17.42 -19.04
C VAL A 185 8.36 18.24 -18.57
N ALA A 186 7.25 17.59 -18.22
CA ALA A 186 6.07 18.26 -17.70
C ALA A 186 6.32 18.94 -16.34
N ILE A 187 7.11 18.31 -15.46
CA ILE A 187 7.52 18.89 -14.18
C ILE A 187 8.38 20.15 -14.43
N ARG A 188 9.36 20.10 -15.33
CA ARG A 188 10.20 21.27 -15.65
C ARG A 188 9.38 22.44 -16.19
N LYS A 189 8.43 22.15 -17.07
CA LYS A 189 7.54 23.17 -17.64
C LYS A 189 6.67 23.83 -16.56
N THR A 190 6.05 23.03 -15.70
CA THR A 190 5.23 23.55 -14.60
C THR A 190 6.02 24.30 -13.52
N LEU A 191 7.29 23.94 -13.29
CA LEU A 191 8.17 24.71 -12.41
C LEU A 191 8.44 26.11 -13.00
N ALA A 192 8.73 26.18 -14.30
CA ALA A 192 8.96 27.45 -14.98
C ALA A 192 7.70 28.34 -14.98
N GLU A 193 6.52 27.78 -15.23
CA GLU A 193 5.24 28.51 -15.19
C GLU A 193 4.92 29.08 -13.80
N ASN A 194 5.30 28.37 -12.73
CA ASN A 194 5.09 28.80 -11.35
C ASN A 194 6.25 29.65 -10.80
N ASN A 195 7.24 30.03 -11.63
CA ASN A 195 8.44 30.76 -11.23
C ASN A 195 9.21 30.09 -10.06
N LEU A 196 9.28 28.76 -10.05
CA LEU A 196 9.99 27.98 -9.04
C LEU A 196 11.37 27.53 -9.57
N GLN A 197 12.40 27.59 -8.71
CA GLN A 197 13.74 27.12 -9.05
C GLN A 197 13.79 25.59 -9.07
N GLU A 198 14.28 25.02 -10.18
CA GLU A 198 14.51 23.58 -10.28
C GLU A 198 15.74 23.18 -9.47
N VAL A 199 15.50 22.52 -8.33
CA VAL A 199 16.55 21.86 -7.54
C VAL A 199 16.46 20.34 -7.76
N PRO A 200 17.57 19.62 -8.03
CA PRO A 200 17.54 18.18 -8.28
C PRO A 200 16.85 17.36 -7.19
N TRP A 201 17.10 17.70 -5.93
CA TRP A 201 16.42 17.08 -4.77
C TRP A 201 14.90 17.25 -4.84
N PHE A 202 14.43 18.44 -5.20
CA PHE A 202 13.00 18.77 -5.28
C PHE A 202 12.31 17.94 -6.37
N ARG A 203 12.95 17.84 -7.55
CA ARG A 203 12.50 16.99 -8.67
C ARG A 203 12.46 15.51 -8.29
N ASN A 204 13.52 15.00 -7.67
CA ASN A 204 13.59 13.60 -7.25
C ASN A 204 12.48 13.27 -6.24
N LYS A 205 12.17 14.18 -5.31
CA LYS A 205 11.08 13.99 -4.35
C LYS A 205 9.69 14.00 -5.00
N MET A 206 9.49 14.81 -6.06
CA MET A 206 8.25 14.76 -6.85
C MET A 206 8.07 13.41 -7.57
N LEU A 207 9.14 12.88 -8.18
CA LEU A 207 9.11 11.57 -8.84
C LEU A 207 8.86 10.43 -7.84
N GLN A 208 9.53 10.49 -6.68
CA GLN A 208 9.29 9.55 -5.57
C GLN A 208 7.83 9.60 -5.10
N LEU A 209 7.24 10.79 -4.97
CA LEU A 209 5.84 10.94 -4.59
C LEU A 209 4.92 10.32 -5.65
N TYR A 210 5.18 10.56 -6.94
CA TYR A 210 4.41 9.96 -8.04
C TYR A 210 4.42 8.43 -7.99
N ASN A 211 5.60 7.82 -7.84
CA ASN A 211 5.73 6.37 -7.73
C ASN A 211 4.95 5.81 -6.55
N MET A 212 4.95 6.51 -5.40
CA MET A 212 4.19 6.09 -4.23
C MET A 212 2.67 6.20 -4.41
N VAL A 213 2.20 7.20 -5.15
CA VAL A 213 0.76 7.36 -5.48
C VAL A 213 0.27 6.24 -6.39
N LEU A 214 1.11 5.73 -7.30
CA LEU A 214 0.76 4.58 -8.14
C LEU A 214 0.57 3.28 -7.35
N VAL A 215 1.33 3.11 -6.26
CA VAL A 215 1.30 1.88 -5.44
C VAL A 215 0.24 1.95 -4.34
N ARG A 216 -0.03 3.14 -3.78
CA ARG A 216 -0.90 3.32 -2.61
C ARG A 216 -1.90 4.45 -2.81
N HIS A 217 -3.16 4.20 -2.47
CA HIS A 217 -4.21 5.22 -2.48
C HIS A 217 -4.03 6.33 -1.43
N GLY A 218 -3.33 6.03 -0.32
CA GLY A 218 -3.06 6.98 0.75
C GLY A 218 -1.57 7.13 0.97
N VAL A 219 -1.07 8.37 0.89
CA VAL A 219 0.33 8.74 1.09
C VAL A 219 0.41 9.86 2.11
N MET A 220 1.43 9.82 2.97
CA MET A 220 1.73 10.87 3.94
C MET A 220 3.00 11.59 3.53
N VAL A 221 2.97 12.93 3.48
CA VAL A 221 4.14 13.76 3.20
C VAL A 221 4.60 14.40 4.51
N VAL A 222 5.77 14.03 5.00
CA VAL A 222 6.24 14.34 6.37
C VAL A 222 7.44 15.29 6.36
N GLY A 223 7.60 16.03 7.45
CA GLY A 223 8.81 16.76 7.85
C GLY A 223 8.50 18.16 8.36
N GLU A 224 9.50 19.03 8.39
CA GLU A 224 9.41 20.37 8.99
C GLU A 224 8.53 21.37 8.22
N PRO A 225 8.01 22.41 8.89
CA PRO A 225 7.31 23.52 8.22
C PRO A 225 8.22 24.20 7.19
N LEU A 226 7.63 24.83 6.17
CA LEU A 226 8.33 25.57 5.10
C LEU A 226 9.31 24.76 4.22
N SER A 227 9.44 23.45 4.42
CA SER A 227 10.27 22.56 3.58
C SER A 227 9.71 22.23 2.19
N GLY A 228 8.76 23.01 1.67
CA GLY A 228 8.24 22.86 0.30
C GLY A 228 7.27 21.70 0.04
N LYS A 229 6.86 20.92 1.06
CA LYS A 229 5.92 19.78 0.92
C LYS A 229 4.64 20.13 0.15
N THR A 230 4.07 21.30 0.45
CA THR A 230 2.85 21.78 -0.19
C THR A 230 3.05 22.02 -1.67
N GLN A 231 4.19 22.60 -2.04
CA GLN A 231 4.52 22.84 -3.44
C GLN A 231 4.77 21.54 -4.20
N ILE A 232 5.43 20.53 -3.60
CA ILE A 232 5.72 19.24 -4.25
C ILE A 232 4.45 18.61 -4.83
N TYR A 233 3.39 18.43 -4.02
CA TYR A 233 2.18 17.77 -4.53
C TYR A 233 1.32 18.71 -5.40
N GLN A 234 1.39 20.02 -5.21
CA GLN A 234 0.69 21.01 -6.05
C GLN A 234 1.27 21.06 -7.46
N THR A 235 2.61 21.17 -7.57
CA THR A 235 3.32 21.15 -8.85
C THR A 235 3.14 19.79 -9.53
N LEU A 236 3.21 18.68 -8.79
CA LEU A 236 2.95 17.36 -9.35
C LEU A 236 1.51 17.24 -9.90
N ALA A 237 0.52 17.78 -9.19
CA ALA A 237 -0.87 17.79 -9.68
C ALA A 237 -1.01 18.61 -10.97
N ALA A 238 -0.37 19.78 -11.05
CA ALA A 238 -0.35 20.58 -12.27
C ALA A 238 0.35 19.84 -13.43
N ALA A 239 1.49 19.20 -13.17
CA ALA A 239 2.23 18.44 -14.18
C ALA A 239 1.41 17.26 -14.73
N LEU A 240 0.68 16.56 -13.85
CA LEU A 240 -0.22 15.49 -14.25
C LEU A 240 -1.43 15.99 -15.04
N GLN A 241 -1.94 17.20 -14.77
CA GLN A 241 -2.99 17.82 -15.58
C GLN A 241 -2.49 18.18 -16.98
N GLN A 242 -1.23 18.62 -17.12
CA GLN A 242 -0.62 18.86 -18.44
C GLN A 242 -0.38 17.57 -19.22
N LYS A 243 0.03 16.49 -18.54
CA LYS A 243 0.19 15.15 -19.15
C LYS A 243 -1.17 14.52 -19.50
N GLY A 244 -2.17 14.70 -18.64
CA GLY A 244 -3.49 14.07 -18.72
C GLY A 244 -4.54 14.97 -19.36
N ARG A 245 -4.61 14.98 -20.69
CA ARG A 245 -5.72 15.54 -21.47
C ARG A 245 -7.02 14.81 -21.06
N GLN A 246 -7.88 15.43 -20.23
CA GLN A 246 -9.26 15.01 -19.85
C GLN A 246 -9.60 14.36 -18.47
N ARG A 247 -8.84 14.51 -17.37
CA ARG A 247 -9.39 14.28 -16.01
C ARG A 247 -9.06 15.41 -15.06
N ARG A 248 -10.06 16.25 -14.70
CA ARG A 248 -9.93 17.24 -13.63
C ARG A 248 -9.63 16.51 -12.32
N LEU A 249 -8.38 16.50 -11.91
CA LEU A 249 -7.98 16.18 -10.53
C LEU A 249 -8.53 17.27 -9.63
N GLY A 250 -9.68 17.02 -8.99
CA GLY A 250 -10.22 17.88 -7.95
C GLY A 250 -9.37 17.75 -6.69
N MET A 251 -8.60 18.78 -6.36
CA MET A 251 -7.83 18.81 -5.11
C MET A 251 -8.73 19.37 -3.99
N PHE A 252 -9.21 18.49 -3.12
CA PHE A 252 -9.96 18.88 -1.92
C PHE A 252 -9.03 18.93 -0.72
N LYS A 253 -8.98 20.08 -0.03
CA LYS A 253 -8.18 20.27 1.19
C LYS A 253 -9.11 20.30 2.40
N ALA A 254 -9.05 19.28 3.23
CA ALA A 254 -9.75 19.25 4.52
C ALA A 254 -8.76 19.53 5.66
N ILE A 255 -9.10 20.47 6.56
CA ILE A 255 -8.32 20.76 7.77
C ILE A 255 -9.08 20.15 8.96
N THR A 256 -8.58 19.05 9.50
CA THR A 256 -9.30 18.26 10.51
C THR A 256 -9.08 18.74 11.94
N LYS A 257 -8.01 19.51 12.23
CA LYS A 257 -7.69 19.98 13.60
C LYS A 257 -8.45 21.24 14.04
N GLY A 258 -9.34 21.79 13.23
CA GLY A 258 -10.11 23.01 13.52
C GLY A 258 -11.64 22.82 13.51
N VAL A 259 -12.12 21.59 13.31
CA VAL A 259 -13.55 21.29 13.19
C VAL A 259 -13.89 20.21 14.21
N SER A 260 -15.00 20.37 14.94
CA SER A 260 -15.50 19.36 15.88
C SER A 260 -15.65 18.01 15.17
N SER A 261 -15.30 16.92 15.86
CA SER A 261 -15.30 15.55 15.33
C SER A 261 -16.68 14.96 15.01
N VAL A 262 -17.72 15.79 14.89
CA VAL A 262 -19.05 15.41 14.41
C VAL A 262 -19.08 15.72 12.92
N PRO A 263 -18.88 14.74 12.01
CA PRO A 263 -18.95 15.00 10.59
C PRO A 263 -20.43 15.09 10.19
N LEU A 264 -20.76 16.05 9.33
CA LEU A 264 -21.98 16.00 8.54
C LEU A 264 -22.12 14.59 7.94
N CYS A 265 -23.28 13.99 8.17
CA CYS A 265 -23.75 12.81 7.48
C CYS A 265 -23.94 13.18 6.00
N CYS A 266 -22.86 13.21 5.22
CA CYS A 266 -22.94 13.27 3.77
C CYS A 266 -23.43 11.90 3.31
N PHE A 267 -24.76 11.80 3.20
CA PHE A 267 -25.45 10.80 2.42
C PHE A 267 -24.92 10.89 0.98
N TRP A 268 -24.07 9.95 0.59
CA TRP A 268 -23.77 9.69 -0.82
C TRP A 268 -24.76 8.61 -1.25
N GLU A 269 -25.90 9.02 -1.80
CA GLU A 269 -26.72 8.15 -2.63
C GLU A 269 -26.06 8.03 -4.02
N TRP A 270 -26.07 6.80 -4.54
CA TRP A 270 -25.51 6.41 -5.84
C TRP A 270 -26.39 6.89 -6.99
#